data_AF-A0A167ITK1-F1
#
_entry.id   AF-A0A167ITK1-F1
#
_cell.length_a   1.000
_cell.length_b   1.000
_cell.length_c   1.000
_cell.angle_alpha   90.00
_cell.angle_beta   90.00
_cell.angle_gamma   90.00
#
_symmetry.space_group_name_H-M   'P 1'
#
loop_
_entity.id
_entity.type
_entity.pdbx_description
1 polymer ?
#
loop_
_entity_poly.entity_id
_entity_poly.type
_entity_poly.pdbx_seq_one_letter_code
_entity_poly.pdbx_strand_id
1 'polypeptide(L)'
;MTDYTMPLRARKEALDQYSFVCTCVRCSGDMNVYQVPAPHAAANSAVDVSGVSHAAVTVTDKTVQDMAAKYTAEPAHLPDSLPARYAALKAQYHASRNLIDANLWAVSPVPQLLTETSIYFAEQGNFPYALALVALVATSCDPYRYAAPFHPVRVKNIFMMAKLLANTAENTGNTLAAATARGGLGQRLQEVLSDMDQVSLCQMLLILIVKMCPGELADWELCLSARDMLADIEMLSGREKELSLIDGWAANGEAETSKVFFEYAVVKQVNILAGMGREAVRIVLMSRSEVLNR
;
A
#
# COMPACT_ATOMS: atom_id res chain seq x y z
N MET A 1 -16.28 5.31 -15.11
CA MET A 1 -14.83 5.40 -15.40
C MET A 1 -14.31 3.98 -15.55
N THR A 2 -13.65 3.63 -16.65
CA THR A 2 -13.18 2.25 -16.89
C THR A 2 -11.97 1.96 -16.01
N ASP A 3 -12.13 1.11 -15.00
CA ASP A 3 -11.00 0.59 -14.22
C ASP A 3 -10.21 -0.40 -15.09
N TYR A 4 -9.08 0.06 -15.60
CA TYR A 4 -8.21 -0.74 -16.46
C TYR A 4 -7.52 -1.87 -15.68
N THR A 5 -7.59 -1.94 -14.35
CA THR A 5 -7.00 -3.01 -13.54
C THR A 5 -7.86 -4.28 -13.54
N MET A 6 -9.12 -4.21 -13.98
CA MET A 6 -10.07 -5.33 -13.99
C MET A 6 -9.77 -6.42 -15.05
N PRO A 7 -10.32 -7.65 -14.92
CA PRO A 7 -10.25 -8.69 -15.94
C PRO A 7 -10.80 -8.27 -17.31
N LEU A 8 -10.44 -8.98 -18.39
CA LEU A 8 -10.84 -8.63 -19.76
C LEU A 8 -12.36 -8.49 -19.93
N ARG A 9 -13.14 -9.37 -19.32
CA ARG A 9 -14.62 -9.31 -19.39
C ARG A 9 -15.16 -7.97 -18.92
N ALA A 10 -14.81 -7.54 -17.70
CA ALA A 10 -15.24 -6.26 -17.15
C ALA A 10 -14.72 -5.07 -17.97
N ARG A 11 -13.49 -5.14 -18.47
CA ARG A 11 -12.94 -4.08 -19.34
C ARG A 11 -13.73 -3.96 -20.65
N LYS A 12 -14.14 -5.08 -21.25
CA LYS A 12 -14.99 -5.09 -22.46
C LYS A 12 -16.38 -4.53 -22.16
N GLU A 13 -17.02 -4.98 -21.09
CA GLU A 13 -18.33 -4.48 -20.65
C GLU A 13 -18.29 -2.96 -20.39
N ALA A 14 -17.25 -2.45 -19.73
CA ALA A 14 -17.07 -1.02 -19.48
C ALA A 14 -16.75 -0.17 -20.73
N LEU A 15 -16.25 -0.80 -21.82
CA LEU A 15 -15.96 -0.12 -23.09
C LEU A 15 -17.13 -0.19 -24.08
N ASP A 16 -18.09 -1.07 -23.85
CA ASP A 16 -19.25 -1.29 -24.73
C ASP A 16 -20.09 -0.01 -24.89
N GLN A 17 -20.22 0.77 -23.81
CA GLN A 17 -20.88 2.09 -23.82
C GLN A 17 -20.24 3.10 -24.78
N TYR A 18 -18.98 2.89 -25.18
CA TYR A 18 -18.27 3.74 -26.13
C TYR A 18 -18.25 3.15 -27.55
N SER A 19 -18.94 2.03 -27.79
CA SER A 19 -18.91 1.29 -29.06
C SER A 19 -17.48 1.00 -29.54
N PHE A 20 -16.58 0.73 -28.60
CA PHE A 20 -15.15 0.59 -28.84
C PHE A 20 -14.65 -0.79 -28.40
N VAL A 21 -13.93 -1.47 -29.30
CA VAL A 21 -13.26 -2.74 -28.98
C VAL A 21 -11.77 -2.48 -28.80
N CYS A 22 -11.28 -2.66 -27.57
CA CYS A 22 -9.87 -2.48 -27.27
C CYS A 22 -9.03 -3.66 -27.79
N THR A 23 -7.99 -3.35 -28.57
CA THR A 23 -7.05 -4.31 -29.17
C THR A 23 -5.63 -4.19 -28.60
N CYS A 24 -5.46 -3.49 -27.47
CA CYS A 24 -4.14 -3.34 -26.85
C CYS A 24 -3.55 -4.71 -26.44
N VAL A 25 -2.23 -4.78 -26.26
CA VAL A 25 -1.51 -6.03 -25.91
C VAL A 25 -2.17 -6.76 -24.73
N ARG A 26 -2.58 -6.01 -23.70
CA ARG A 26 -3.25 -6.57 -22.53
C ARG A 26 -4.63 -7.16 -22.83
N CYS A 27 -5.41 -6.55 -23.72
CA CYS A 27 -6.72 -7.05 -24.11
C CYS A 27 -6.62 -8.24 -25.06
N SER A 28 -5.71 -8.17 -26.03
CA SER A 28 -5.47 -9.23 -27.01
C SER A 28 -4.88 -10.49 -26.39
N GLY A 29 -4.09 -10.36 -25.32
CA GLY A 29 -3.52 -11.48 -24.58
C GLY A 29 -4.25 -11.89 -23.31
N ASP A 30 -5.45 -11.34 -23.02
CA ASP A 30 -6.20 -11.54 -21.76
C ASP A 30 -5.32 -11.47 -20.50
N MET A 31 -4.46 -10.45 -20.46
CA MET A 31 -3.45 -10.33 -19.40
C MET A 31 -4.06 -9.74 -18.14
N ASN A 32 -3.80 -10.39 -17.00
CA ASN A 32 -4.09 -9.89 -15.66
C ASN A 32 -3.04 -8.86 -15.20
N VAL A 33 -3.25 -8.26 -14.02
CA VAL A 33 -2.39 -7.19 -13.47
C VAL A 33 -0.93 -7.60 -13.24
N TYR A 34 -0.65 -8.89 -13.01
CA TYR A 34 0.72 -9.40 -12.85
C TYR A 34 1.41 -9.68 -14.19
N GLN A 35 0.65 -9.77 -15.27
CA GLN A 35 1.16 -10.07 -16.61
C GLN A 35 1.40 -8.82 -17.45
N VAL A 36 0.94 -7.65 -17.00
CA VAL A 36 1.17 -6.40 -17.73
C VAL A 36 2.66 -6.07 -17.68
N PRO A 37 3.36 -6.02 -18.83
CA PRO A 37 4.76 -5.61 -18.84
C PRO A 37 4.84 -4.17 -18.32
N ALA A 38 5.67 -3.91 -17.31
CA ALA A 38 5.95 -2.54 -16.90
C ALA A 38 6.66 -1.85 -18.08
N PRO A 39 6.04 -0.85 -18.75
CA PRO A 39 6.78 -0.03 -19.68
C PRO A 39 7.77 0.75 -18.81
N HIS A 40 9.06 0.47 -18.99
CA HIS A 40 10.20 0.94 -18.17
C HIS A 40 10.52 0.09 -16.93
N ALA A 41 10.89 -1.17 -17.14
CA ALA A 41 11.79 -1.92 -16.24
C ALA A 41 13.25 -1.38 -16.25
N ALA A 42 13.44 -0.13 -16.70
CA ALA A 42 14.74 0.51 -16.76
C ALA A 42 15.05 1.17 -15.41
N ALA A 43 15.93 0.49 -14.69
CA ALA A 43 16.69 0.95 -13.54
C ALA A 43 15.91 1.08 -12.22
N ASN A 44 16.63 0.69 -11.16
CA ASN A 44 16.39 0.95 -9.75
C ASN A 44 16.24 2.46 -9.50
N SER A 45 15.16 3.09 -9.99
CA SER A 45 14.87 4.46 -9.60
C SER A 45 14.56 4.41 -8.11
N ALA A 46 15.28 5.22 -7.33
CA ALA A 46 15.22 5.28 -5.86
C ALA A 46 13.88 5.85 -5.34
N VAL A 47 12.78 5.51 -5.99
CA VAL A 47 11.48 6.17 -5.90
C VAL A 47 10.33 5.17 -5.68
N ASP A 48 10.61 3.86 -5.71
CA ASP A 48 9.59 2.83 -5.45
C ASP A 48 9.74 2.21 -4.06
N VAL A 49 8.76 2.45 -3.20
CA VAL A 49 8.70 1.92 -1.82
C VAL A 49 8.56 0.40 -1.75
N SER A 50 8.18 -0.26 -2.85
CA SER A 50 8.04 -1.72 -2.89
C SER A 50 9.37 -2.45 -2.95
N GLY A 51 10.41 -1.82 -3.51
CA GLY A 51 11.70 -2.47 -3.80
C GLY A 51 11.62 -3.61 -4.82
N VAL A 52 10.45 -3.86 -5.42
CA VAL A 52 10.26 -4.97 -6.35
C VAL A 52 10.57 -4.51 -7.77
N SER A 53 11.56 -5.14 -8.39
CA SER A 53 11.64 -5.11 -9.85
C SER A 53 10.46 -5.90 -10.42
N HIS A 54 9.55 -5.22 -11.11
CA HIS A 54 8.36 -5.81 -11.74
C HIS A 54 8.64 -7.03 -12.63
N ALA A 55 9.90 -7.23 -13.06
CA ALA A 55 10.33 -8.40 -13.79
C ALA A 55 10.18 -9.72 -13.00
N ALA A 56 10.14 -9.69 -11.67
CA ALA A 56 10.21 -10.88 -10.82
C ALA A 56 8.88 -11.66 -10.68
N VAL A 57 7.74 -11.10 -11.08
CA VAL A 57 6.42 -11.72 -10.86
C VAL A 57 5.69 -11.93 -12.18
N THR A 58 6.36 -12.53 -13.16
CA THR A 58 5.64 -13.16 -14.28
C THR A 58 4.98 -14.42 -13.75
N VAL A 59 3.72 -14.32 -13.34
CA VAL A 59 2.90 -15.48 -13.00
C VAL A 59 2.69 -16.30 -14.27
N THR A 60 3.53 -17.32 -14.47
CA THR A 60 3.40 -18.29 -15.59
C THR A 60 2.48 -19.46 -15.23
N ASP A 61 2.08 -19.58 -13.96
CA ASP A 61 1.15 -20.61 -13.50
C ASP A 61 -0.26 -20.35 -14.02
N LYS A 62 -0.74 -21.25 -14.88
CA LYS A 62 -2.07 -21.19 -15.50
C LYS A 62 -3.20 -21.23 -14.47
N THR A 63 -3.03 -21.93 -13.35
CA THR A 63 -4.03 -22.00 -12.27
C THR A 63 -4.22 -20.63 -11.63
N VAL A 64 -3.12 -19.91 -11.41
CA VAL A 64 -3.12 -18.58 -10.82
C VAL A 64 -3.72 -17.56 -11.79
N GLN A 65 -3.43 -17.70 -13.08
CA GLN A 65 -4.05 -16.88 -14.15
C GLN A 65 -5.56 -17.09 -14.22
N ASP A 66 -6.01 -18.35 -14.23
CA ASP A 66 -7.44 -18.69 -14.25
C ASP A 66 -8.16 -18.19 -13.00
N MET A 67 -7.50 -18.25 -11.84
CA MET A 67 -8.02 -17.67 -10.60
C MET A 67 -8.18 -16.15 -10.74
N ALA A 68 -7.14 -15.44 -11.16
CA ALA A 68 -7.19 -13.99 -11.33
C ALA A 68 -8.24 -13.53 -12.37
N ALA A 69 -8.47 -14.31 -13.42
CA ALA A 69 -9.44 -14.00 -14.47
C ALA A 69 -10.90 -14.23 -14.04
N LYS A 70 -11.16 -15.16 -13.12
CA LYS A 70 -12.51 -15.48 -12.62
C LYS A 70 -13.06 -14.44 -11.66
N TYR A 71 -12.19 -13.78 -10.90
CA TYR A 71 -12.63 -12.80 -9.92
C TYR A 71 -12.94 -11.47 -10.58
N THR A 72 -14.23 -11.23 -10.78
CA THR A 72 -14.78 -9.95 -11.22
C THR A 72 -15.79 -9.55 -10.16
N ALA A 73 -15.36 -8.74 -9.20
CA ALA A 73 -16.26 -8.18 -8.22
C ALA A 73 -16.24 -6.66 -8.37
N GLU A 74 -17.40 -6.09 -8.65
CA GLU A 74 -17.58 -4.67 -8.40
C GLU A 74 -17.37 -4.40 -6.91
N PRO A 75 -16.85 -3.22 -6.56
CA PRO A 75 -16.78 -2.79 -5.17
C PRO A 75 -18.15 -2.91 -4.50
N ALA A 76 -18.26 -3.73 -3.46
CA ALA A 76 -19.48 -3.77 -2.66
C ALA A 76 -19.65 -2.40 -1.97
N HIS A 77 -20.84 -1.81 -2.08
CA HIS A 77 -21.16 -0.63 -1.27
C HIS A 77 -21.13 -1.03 0.20
N LEU A 78 -20.18 -0.47 0.95
CA LEU A 78 -20.06 -0.77 2.37
C LEU A 78 -21.10 0.00 3.18
N PRO A 79 -21.64 -0.59 4.25
CA PRO A 79 -22.52 0.13 5.16
C PRO A 79 -21.84 1.32 5.86
N ASP A 80 -22.62 2.33 6.22
CA ASP A 80 -22.14 3.53 6.93
C ASP A 80 -21.75 3.22 8.39
N SER A 81 -22.49 2.33 9.06
CA SER A 81 -22.21 2.01 10.45
C SER A 81 -20.99 1.08 10.59
N LEU A 82 -20.10 1.37 11.55
CA LEU A 82 -18.89 0.59 11.81
C LEU A 82 -19.16 -0.91 12.03
N PRO A 83 -20.16 -1.35 12.83
CA PRO A 83 -20.41 -2.79 13.02
C PRO A 83 -20.84 -3.51 11.74
N ALA A 84 -21.73 -2.89 10.96
CA ALA A 84 -22.20 -3.46 9.70
C ALA A 84 -21.09 -3.46 8.64
N ARG A 85 -20.28 -2.39 8.59
CA ARG A 85 -19.08 -2.32 7.75
C ARG A 85 -18.11 -3.45 8.06
N TYR A 86 -17.82 -3.70 9.33
CA TYR A 86 -16.95 -4.80 9.75
C TYR A 86 -17.49 -6.18 9.36
N ALA A 87 -18.80 -6.40 9.47
CA ALA A 87 -19.43 -7.63 9.01
C ALA A 87 -19.30 -7.81 7.49
N ALA A 88 -19.50 -6.75 6.71
CA ALA A 88 -19.35 -6.75 5.26
C ALA A 88 -17.89 -7.01 4.84
N LEU A 89 -16.92 -6.38 5.50
CA LEU A 89 -15.48 -6.61 5.26
C LEU A 89 -15.09 -8.07 5.53
N LYS A 90 -15.60 -8.69 6.60
CA LYS A 90 -15.39 -10.11 6.87
C LYS A 90 -16.00 -11.02 5.80
N ALA A 91 -17.23 -10.73 5.35
CA ALA A 91 -17.84 -11.48 4.27
C ALA A 91 -17.02 -11.37 2.97
N GLN A 92 -16.51 -10.18 2.65
CA GLN A 92 -15.67 -9.95 1.47
C GLN A 92 -14.30 -10.63 1.60
N TYR A 93 -13.70 -10.67 2.79
CA TYR A 93 -12.50 -11.46 3.08
C TYR A 93 -12.74 -12.94 2.79
N HIS A 94 -13.83 -13.52 3.30
CA HIS A 94 -14.16 -14.92 3.07
C HIS A 94 -14.40 -15.22 1.58
N ALA A 95 -15.08 -14.33 0.85
CA ALA A 95 -15.28 -14.46 -0.59
C ALA A 95 -13.96 -14.37 -1.39
N SER A 96 -12.98 -13.63 -0.88
CA SER A 96 -11.67 -13.38 -1.52
C SER A 96 -10.55 -14.27 -0.99
N ARG A 97 -10.87 -15.23 -0.10
CA ARG A 97 -9.87 -16.04 0.62
C ARG A 97 -8.90 -16.76 -0.32
N ASN A 98 -9.41 -17.34 -1.42
CA ASN A 98 -8.57 -18.05 -2.39
C ASN A 98 -7.51 -17.14 -3.01
N LEU A 99 -7.83 -15.88 -3.29
CA LEU A 99 -6.87 -14.89 -3.80
C LEU A 99 -5.81 -14.57 -2.75
N ILE A 100 -6.24 -14.36 -1.50
CA ILE A 100 -5.35 -14.01 -0.38
C ILE A 100 -4.39 -15.18 -0.03
N ASP A 101 -4.90 -16.41 -0.02
CA ASP A 101 -4.11 -17.61 0.25
C ASP A 101 -3.13 -17.90 -0.90
N ALA A 102 -3.49 -17.53 -2.14
CA ALA A 102 -2.61 -17.57 -3.30
C ALA A 102 -1.66 -16.35 -3.43
N ASN A 103 -1.64 -15.42 -2.47
CA ASN A 103 -0.87 -14.17 -2.50
C ASN A 103 -1.17 -13.25 -3.70
N LEU A 104 -2.38 -13.31 -4.25
CA LEU A 104 -2.86 -12.46 -5.34
C LEU A 104 -3.45 -11.14 -4.81
N TRP A 105 -2.63 -10.39 -4.08
CA TRP A 105 -3.01 -9.16 -3.41
C TRP A 105 -3.50 -8.06 -4.36
N ALA A 106 -2.97 -7.99 -5.58
CA ALA A 106 -3.30 -6.97 -6.57
C ALA A 106 -4.60 -7.24 -7.35
N VAL A 107 -5.17 -8.44 -7.22
CA VAL A 107 -6.36 -8.86 -7.97
C VAL A 107 -7.63 -8.41 -7.25
N SER A 108 -8.53 -7.75 -7.97
CA SER A 108 -9.83 -7.35 -7.43
C SER A 108 -10.64 -8.54 -6.91
N PRO A 109 -11.31 -8.42 -5.74
CA PRO A 109 -11.51 -7.20 -4.96
C PRO A 109 -10.51 -7.00 -3.80
N VAL A 110 -9.42 -7.77 -3.72
CA VAL A 110 -8.50 -7.75 -2.57
C VAL A 110 -7.94 -6.35 -2.26
N PRO A 111 -7.45 -5.56 -3.23
CA PRO A 111 -6.97 -4.21 -2.94
C PRO A 111 -8.02 -3.32 -2.27
N GLN A 112 -9.28 -3.42 -2.69
CA GLN A 112 -10.35 -2.63 -2.11
C GLN A 112 -10.67 -3.10 -0.68
N LEU A 113 -10.76 -4.41 -0.46
CA LEU A 113 -10.90 -4.97 0.89
C LEU A 113 -9.81 -4.43 1.83
N LEU A 114 -8.55 -4.38 1.38
CA LEU A 114 -7.44 -3.86 2.19
C LEU A 114 -7.59 -2.37 2.48
N THR A 115 -7.89 -1.55 1.46
CA THR A 115 -8.09 -0.11 1.62
C THR A 115 -9.23 0.20 2.59
N GLU A 116 -10.38 -0.43 2.42
CA GLU A 116 -11.55 -0.21 3.28
C GLU A 116 -11.32 -0.71 4.71
N THR A 117 -10.58 -1.81 4.87
CA THR A 117 -10.18 -2.30 6.20
C THR A 117 -9.21 -1.32 6.88
N SER A 118 -8.29 -0.71 6.11
CA SER A 118 -7.41 0.33 6.63
C SER A 118 -8.20 1.55 7.09
N ILE A 119 -9.15 2.03 6.29
CA ILE A 119 -10.03 3.16 6.65
C ILE A 119 -10.81 2.84 7.93
N TYR A 120 -11.39 1.65 8.01
CA TYR A 120 -12.09 1.19 9.21
C TYR A 120 -11.22 1.26 10.48
N PHE A 121 -9.96 0.82 10.41
CA PHE A 121 -9.07 0.93 11.57
C PHE A 121 -8.67 2.37 11.89
N ALA A 122 -8.43 3.19 10.86
CA ALA A 122 -8.10 4.61 11.07
C ALA A 122 -9.27 5.36 11.74
N GLU A 123 -10.51 5.11 11.32
CA GLU A 123 -11.72 5.69 11.96
C GLU A 123 -11.90 5.24 13.42
N GLN A 124 -11.36 4.07 13.80
CA GLN A 124 -11.32 3.61 15.19
C GLN A 124 -10.13 4.16 15.98
N GLY A 125 -9.27 4.98 15.38
CA GLY A 125 -8.02 5.42 15.99
C GLY A 125 -6.97 4.31 16.11
N ASN A 126 -7.17 3.16 15.46
CA ASN A 126 -6.19 2.07 15.43
C ASN A 126 -5.20 2.25 14.28
N PHE A 127 -4.42 3.33 14.37
CA PHE A 127 -3.46 3.74 13.34
C PHE A 127 -2.38 2.70 13.03
N PRO A 128 -1.84 1.91 13.99
CA PRO A 128 -0.87 0.86 13.67
C PRO A 128 -1.40 -0.15 12.65
N TYR A 129 -2.61 -0.67 12.86
CA TYR A 129 -3.21 -1.64 11.94
C TYR A 129 -3.53 -1.00 10.58
N ALA A 130 -4.04 0.23 10.57
CA ALA A 130 -4.25 0.97 9.33
C ALA A 130 -2.93 1.13 8.55
N LEU A 131 -1.85 1.54 9.22
CA LEU A 131 -0.54 1.73 8.62
C LEU A 131 0.01 0.44 7.98
N ALA A 132 -0.09 -0.68 8.69
CA ALA A 132 0.33 -1.98 8.19
C ALA A 132 -0.43 -2.40 6.92
N LEU A 133 -1.72 -2.09 6.83
CA LEU A 133 -2.54 -2.38 5.65
C LEU A 133 -2.22 -1.46 4.48
N VAL A 134 -2.01 -0.16 4.72
CA VAL A 134 -1.57 0.78 3.67
C VAL A 134 -0.20 0.37 3.12
N ALA A 135 0.73 -0.05 3.98
CA ALA A 135 2.02 -0.58 3.56
C ALA A 135 1.87 -1.85 2.70
N LEU A 136 0.95 -2.74 3.05
CA LEU A 136 0.64 -3.91 2.21
C LEU A 136 0.11 -3.52 0.83
N VAL A 137 -0.82 -2.55 0.77
CA VAL A 137 -1.36 -2.06 -0.51
C VAL A 137 -0.25 -1.44 -1.36
N ALA A 138 0.57 -0.57 -0.78
CA ALA A 138 1.63 0.15 -1.48
C ALA A 138 2.75 -0.78 -2.03
N THR A 139 2.96 -1.94 -1.41
CA THR A 139 4.04 -2.88 -1.79
C THR A 139 3.55 -4.04 -2.66
N SER A 140 2.35 -4.56 -2.39
CA SER A 140 1.87 -5.83 -2.94
C SER A 140 0.69 -5.67 -3.89
N CYS A 141 0.05 -4.49 -3.94
CA CYS A 141 -1.08 -4.20 -4.81
C CYS A 141 -0.71 -3.16 -5.87
N ASP A 142 -0.39 -1.95 -5.42
CA ASP A 142 -0.32 -0.78 -6.30
C ASP A 142 0.74 -0.88 -7.40
N PRO A 143 1.95 -1.40 -7.16
CA PRO A 143 2.95 -1.50 -8.22
C PRO A 143 2.41 -2.30 -9.43
N TYR A 144 1.67 -3.39 -9.18
CA TYR A 144 1.12 -4.24 -10.25
C TYR A 144 -0.12 -3.65 -10.91
N ARG A 145 -0.92 -2.90 -10.16
CA ARG A 145 -2.13 -2.24 -10.66
C ARG A 145 -1.80 -0.97 -11.44
N TYR A 146 -0.74 -0.28 -11.02
CA TYR A 146 -0.38 1.06 -11.45
C TYR A 146 1.14 1.12 -11.69
N ALA A 147 1.58 0.64 -12.86
CA ALA A 147 2.99 0.48 -13.17
C ALA A 147 3.82 1.78 -13.02
N ALA A 148 3.23 2.94 -13.34
CA ALA A 148 3.91 4.23 -13.17
C ALA A 148 4.02 4.62 -11.68
N PRO A 149 5.22 4.86 -11.13
CA PRO A 149 5.39 5.25 -9.72
C PRO A 149 4.62 6.52 -9.32
N PHE A 150 4.56 7.48 -10.25
CA PHE A 150 3.83 8.76 -10.10
C PHE A 150 2.31 8.64 -10.33
N HIS A 151 1.76 7.43 -10.49
CA HIS A 151 0.32 7.27 -10.68
C HIS A 151 -0.44 7.85 -9.46
N PRO A 152 -1.50 8.67 -9.64
CA PRO A 152 -2.14 9.37 -8.53
C PRO A 152 -2.60 8.49 -7.37
N VAL A 153 -3.03 7.25 -7.65
CA VAL A 153 -3.41 6.28 -6.60
C VAL A 153 -2.21 5.87 -5.75
N ARG A 154 -1.04 5.64 -6.37
CA ARG A 154 0.20 5.31 -5.65
C ARG A 154 0.64 6.44 -4.74
N VAL A 155 0.68 7.66 -5.30
CA VAL A 155 1.07 8.86 -4.56
C VAL A 155 0.12 9.09 -3.37
N LYS A 156 -1.20 8.93 -3.57
CA LYS A 156 -2.20 9.01 -2.48
C LYS A 156 -1.97 7.97 -1.38
N ASN A 157 -1.66 6.73 -1.73
CA ASN A 157 -1.43 5.68 -0.73
C ASN A 157 -0.12 5.88 0.03
N ILE A 158 0.94 6.34 -0.63
CA ILE A 158 2.19 6.74 0.05
C ILE A 158 1.93 7.92 1.00
N PHE A 159 1.12 8.90 0.58
CA PHE A 159 0.75 10.03 1.43
C PHE A 159 -0.07 9.60 2.65
N MET A 160 -1.02 8.69 2.46
CA MET A 160 -1.78 8.09 3.57
C MET A 160 -0.86 7.39 4.57
N MET A 161 0.16 6.68 4.09
CA MET A 161 1.17 6.04 4.93
C MET A 161 1.93 7.08 5.79
N ALA A 162 2.37 8.18 5.18
CA ALA A 162 3.04 9.27 5.89
C ALA A 162 2.14 9.89 6.97
N LYS A 163 0.86 10.15 6.67
CA LYS A 163 -0.11 10.64 7.65
C LYS A 163 -0.31 9.67 8.83
N LEU A 164 -0.40 8.37 8.54
CA LEU A 164 -0.54 7.35 9.57
C LEU A 164 0.71 7.23 10.44
N LEU A 165 1.91 7.35 9.86
CA LEU A 165 3.18 7.41 10.59
C LEU A 165 3.24 8.57 11.57
N ALA A 166 2.77 9.77 11.17
CA ALA A 166 2.69 10.91 12.08
C ALA A 166 1.78 10.61 13.29
N ASN A 167 0.62 9.99 13.06
CA ASN A 167 -0.31 9.61 14.13
C ASN A 167 0.24 8.51 15.04
N THR A 168 1.00 7.55 14.51
CA THR A 168 1.61 6.50 15.33
C THR A 168 2.80 7.01 16.13
N ALA A 169 3.60 7.92 15.58
CA ALA A 169 4.74 8.52 16.27
C ALA A 169 4.31 9.30 17.51
N GLU A 170 3.27 10.13 17.41
CA GLU A 170 2.70 10.86 18.55
C GLU A 170 2.19 9.95 19.67
N ASN A 171 1.64 8.77 19.30
CA ASN A 171 1.03 7.84 20.24
C ASN A 171 1.98 6.78 20.81
N THR A 172 3.19 6.65 20.26
CA THR A 172 4.21 5.69 20.73
C THR A 172 4.65 6.00 22.17
N GLY A 173 4.63 7.27 22.58
CA GLY A 173 4.91 7.69 23.97
C GLY A 173 3.80 7.36 24.98
N ASN A 174 2.55 7.21 24.54
CA ASN A 174 1.38 7.04 25.42
C ASN A 174 0.90 5.58 25.56
N THR A 175 1.31 4.69 24.66
CA THR A 175 0.73 3.32 24.56
C THR A 175 1.51 2.23 25.31
N LEU A 176 2.68 2.55 25.88
CA LEU A 176 3.41 1.62 26.77
C LEU A 176 2.55 1.17 27.97
N ALA A 177 1.54 1.96 28.37
CA ALA A 177 0.64 1.66 29.47
C ALA A 177 -0.52 0.71 29.12
N ALA A 178 -0.92 0.59 27.84
CA ALA A 178 -2.06 -0.22 27.41
C ALA A 178 -1.67 -1.62 26.87
N ALA A 179 -0.38 -1.86 26.64
CA ALA A 179 0.16 -3.12 26.09
C ALA A 179 0.19 -4.29 27.09
N THR A 180 -0.37 -4.14 28.29
CA THR A 180 -0.41 -5.19 29.33
C THR A 180 -1.51 -6.23 29.12
N ALA A 181 -2.27 -6.18 28.02
CA ALA A 181 -3.33 -7.14 27.74
C ALA A 181 -3.05 -7.99 26.49
N ARG A 182 -2.28 -9.07 26.72
CA ARG A 182 -2.12 -10.29 25.89
C ARG A 182 -1.22 -10.15 24.66
N GLY A 183 -0.19 -11.00 24.61
CA GLY A 183 0.64 -11.23 23.43
C GLY A 183 -0.19 -11.46 22.18
N GLY A 184 0.28 -10.95 21.04
CA GLY A 184 -0.44 -10.99 19.78
C GLY A 184 0.13 -10.04 18.73
N LEU A 185 -0.55 -9.93 17.59
CA LEU A 185 -0.13 -9.08 16.48
C LEU A 185 -0.06 -7.60 16.86
N GLY A 186 -0.98 -7.11 17.70
CA GLY A 186 -0.99 -5.71 18.13
C GLY A 186 0.26 -5.31 18.92
N GLN A 187 0.75 -6.19 19.81
CA GLN A 187 1.98 -5.95 20.56
C GLN A 187 3.20 -5.94 19.64
N ARG A 188 3.36 -6.94 18.78
CA ARG A 188 4.47 -6.99 17.80
C ARG A 188 4.49 -5.77 16.89
N LEU A 189 3.31 -5.28 16.50
CA LEU A 189 3.21 -4.09 15.66
C LEU A 189 3.66 -2.83 16.40
N GLN A 190 3.34 -2.71 17.70
CA GLN A 190 3.85 -1.62 18.54
C GLN A 190 5.36 -1.71 18.76
N GLU A 191 5.90 -2.92 18.95
CA GLU A 191 7.35 -3.15 19.06
C GLU A 191 8.07 -2.70 17.78
N VAL A 192 7.58 -3.15 16.61
CA VAL A 192 8.10 -2.72 15.30
C VAL A 192 8.06 -1.21 15.14
N LEU A 193 6.96 -0.55 15.53
CA LEU A 193 6.84 0.90 15.40
C LEU A 193 7.76 1.65 16.38
N SER A 194 7.94 1.13 17.59
CA SER A 194 8.84 1.72 18.59
C SER A 194 10.31 1.62 18.19
N ASP A 195 10.69 0.54 17.51
CA ASP A 195 12.05 0.34 17.00
C ASP A 195 12.34 1.09 15.69
N MET A 196 11.29 1.63 15.05
CA MET A 196 11.39 2.34 13.78
C MET A 196 11.58 3.83 13.99
N ASP A 197 12.47 4.44 13.22
CA ASP A 197 12.52 5.91 13.07
C ASP A 197 11.36 6.38 12.18
N GLN A 198 10.18 6.45 12.79
CA GLN A 198 8.93 6.80 12.11
C GLN A 198 8.97 8.21 11.52
N VAL A 199 9.65 9.16 12.17
CA VAL A 199 9.75 10.55 11.71
C VAL A 199 10.61 10.63 10.45
N SER A 200 11.77 9.97 10.44
CA SER A 200 12.64 9.93 9.25
C SER A 200 11.98 9.17 8.10
N LEU A 201 11.30 8.04 8.37
CA LEU A 201 10.52 7.35 7.33
C LEU A 201 9.42 8.25 6.76
N CYS A 202 8.64 8.92 7.62
CA CYS A 202 7.61 9.87 7.21
C CYS A 202 8.19 10.97 6.30
N GLN A 203 9.28 11.59 6.73
CA GLN A 203 9.99 12.63 5.97
C GLN A 203 10.43 12.13 4.58
N MET A 204 11.06 10.96 4.51
CA MET A 204 11.51 10.39 3.23
C MET A 204 10.34 10.09 2.29
N LEU A 205 9.22 9.57 2.80
CA LEU A 205 8.01 9.33 2.00
C LEU A 205 7.41 10.65 1.47
N LEU A 206 7.42 11.72 2.27
CA LEU A 206 6.94 13.03 1.83
C LEU A 206 7.85 13.66 0.77
N ILE A 207 9.17 13.53 0.91
CA ILE A 207 10.13 13.96 -0.11
C ILE A 207 9.90 13.19 -1.43
N LEU A 208 9.66 11.87 -1.36
CA LEU A 208 9.30 11.07 -2.54
C LEU A 208 8.08 11.64 -3.26
N ILE A 209 7.02 11.95 -2.52
CA ILE A 209 5.78 12.53 -3.07
C ILE A 209 6.07 13.85 -3.79
N VAL A 210 6.80 14.76 -3.14
CA VAL A 210 7.15 16.07 -3.73
C VAL A 210 7.95 15.87 -5.03
N LYS A 211 8.89 14.91 -5.06
CA LYS A 211 9.65 14.58 -6.28
C LYS A 211 8.79 13.98 -7.39
N MET A 212 7.72 13.27 -7.07
CA MET A 212 6.78 12.70 -8.04
C MET A 212 5.79 13.74 -8.61
N CYS A 213 5.72 14.96 -8.03
CA CYS A 213 4.82 16.03 -8.46
C CYS A 213 5.55 17.26 -9.07
N PRO A 214 6.33 17.13 -10.16
CA PRO A 214 7.00 18.29 -10.76
C PRO A 214 6.03 19.16 -11.58
N GLY A 215 6.41 20.42 -11.83
CA GLY A 215 5.69 21.32 -12.74
C GLY A 215 4.27 21.66 -12.27
N GLU A 216 3.28 21.55 -13.16
CA GLU A 216 1.87 21.85 -12.83
C GLU A 216 1.29 20.94 -11.74
N LEU A 217 1.89 19.76 -11.51
CA LEU A 217 1.49 18.88 -10.40
C LEU A 217 1.95 19.42 -9.03
N ALA A 218 2.82 20.43 -9.00
CA ALA A 218 3.29 21.03 -7.76
C ALA A 218 2.15 21.68 -6.95
N ASP A 219 1.14 22.20 -7.65
CA ASP A 219 -0.04 22.83 -7.06
C ASP A 219 -1.16 21.84 -6.76
N TRP A 220 -0.94 20.54 -7.01
CA TRP A 220 -1.87 19.51 -6.59
C TRP A 220 -1.98 19.53 -5.06
N GLU A 221 -3.21 19.63 -4.53
CA GLU A 221 -3.52 19.71 -3.10
C GLU A 221 -2.73 18.72 -2.24
N LEU A 222 -2.57 17.48 -2.72
CA LEU A 222 -1.80 16.46 -2.03
C LEU A 222 -0.33 16.86 -1.86
N CYS A 223 0.30 17.41 -2.91
CA CYS A 223 1.71 17.78 -2.88
C CYS A 223 1.91 19.08 -2.07
N LEU A 224 0.91 19.96 -1.99
CA LEU A 224 0.88 21.08 -1.04
C LEU A 224 0.86 20.56 0.41
N SER A 225 -0.09 19.68 0.75
CA SER A 225 -0.15 19.08 2.10
C SER A 225 1.10 18.29 2.48
N ALA A 226 1.79 17.68 1.50
CA ALA A 226 3.05 17.01 1.75
C ALA A 226 4.19 17.99 2.09
N ARG A 227 4.23 19.16 1.45
CA ARG A 227 5.18 20.23 1.80
C ARG A 227 4.89 20.83 3.18
N ASP A 228 3.62 21.03 3.51
CA ASP A 228 3.23 21.58 4.81
C ASP A 228 3.70 20.66 5.95
N MET A 229 3.44 19.35 5.86
CA MET A 229 3.94 18.39 6.86
C MET A 229 5.47 18.27 6.88
N LEU A 230 6.16 18.45 5.73
CA LEU A 230 7.62 18.50 5.72
C LEU A 230 8.14 19.71 6.50
N ALA A 231 7.53 20.88 6.32
CA ALA A 231 7.89 22.08 7.05
C ALA A 231 7.71 21.89 8.56
N ASP A 232 6.64 21.20 9.00
CA ASP A 232 6.43 20.86 10.41
C ASP A 232 7.55 19.94 10.95
N ILE A 233 7.97 18.95 10.16
CA ILE A 233 9.04 18.00 10.52
C ILE A 233 10.41 18.71 10.62
N GLU A 234 10.67 19.70 9.76
CA GLU A 234 11.91 20.49 9.76
C GLU A 234 12.07 21.33 11.03
N MET A 235 10.96 21.68 11.71
CA MET A 235 10.99 22.43 12.97
C MET A 235 11.35 21.56 14.19
N LEU A 236 11.46 20.23 14.04
CA LEU A 236 11.80 19.32 15.14
C LEU A 236 13.29 19.41 15.49
N SER A 237 13.61 19.69 16.75
CA SER A 237 15.00 19.76 17.25
C SER A 237 15.65 18.37 17.43
N GLY A 238 16.97 18.28 17.30
CA GLY A 238 17.74 17.08 17.69
C GLY A 238 17.81 15.99 16.62
N ARG A 239 17.58 16.36 15.35
CA ARG A 239 17.56 15.46 14.19
C ARG A 239 18.64 15.80 13.16
N GLU A 240 19.68 16.52 13.56
CA GLU A 240 20.69 17.09 12.64
C GLU A 240 21.41 16.00 11.84
N LYS A 241 21.64 14.83 12.45
CA LYS A 241 22.30 13.70 11.80
C LYS A 241 21.38 13.03 10.77
N GLU A 242 20.13 12.78 11.15
CA GLU A 242 19.09 12.19 10.30
C GLU A 242 18.82 13.10 9.10
N LEU A 243 18.66 14.40 9.34
CA LEU A 243 18.47 15.42 8.31
C LEU A 243 19.65 15.42 7.32
N SER A 244 20.89 15.39 7.78
CA SER A 244 22.06 15.35 6.89
C SER A 244 22.06 14.13 5.95
N LEU A 245 21.65 12.96 6.43
CA LEU A 245 21.55 11.75 5.61
C LEU A 245 20.39 11.84 4.60
N ILE A 246 19.24 12.31 5.06
CA ILE A 246 18.03 12.46 4.24
C ILE A 246 18.27 13.51 3.15
N ASP A 247 18.87 14.65 3.47
CA ASP A 247 19.19 15.72 2.51
C ASP A 247 20.20 15.24 1.47
N GLY A 248 21.21 14.46 1.89
CA GLY A 248 22.18 13.83 0.98
C GLY A 248 21.49 12.91 -0.03
N TRP A 249 20.57 12.06 0.44
CA TRP A 249 19.74 11.23 -0.43
C TRP A 249 18.78 12.07 -1.31
N ALA A 250 18.19 13.13 -0.75
CA ALA A 250 17.26 13.99 -1.45
C ALA A 250 17.95 14.71 -2.63
N ALA A 251 19.18 15.18 -2.44
CA ALA A 251 19.96 15.87 -3.46
C ALA A 251 20.49 14.93 -4.55
N ASN A 252 20.93 13.71 -4.22
CA ASN A 252 21.48 12.77 -5.19
C ASN A 252 21.02 11.32 -4.90
N GLY A 253 19.79 11.02 -5.28
CA GLY A 253 19.18 9.69 -5.08
C GLY A 253 19.78 8.57 -5.94
N GLU A 254 20.54 8.91 -6.98
CA GLU A 254 21.12 7.92 -7.91
C GLU A 254 22.47 7.37 -7.46
N ALA A 255 23.15 8.05 -6.53
CA ALA A 255 24.38 7.56 -5.93
C ALA A 255 24.14 6.22 -5.22
N GLU A 256 25.11 5.32 -5.29
CA GLU A 256 24.99 3.98 -4.70
C GLU A 256 24.71 4.02 -3.19
N THR A 257 25.37 4.93 -2.47
CA THR A 257 25.14 5.16 -1.04
C THR A 257 23.71 5.60 -0.75
N SER A 258 23.12 6.43 -1.63
CA SER A 258 21.74 6.90 -1.51
C SER A 258 20.75 5.78 -1.79
N LYS A 259 21.05 4.89 -2.75
CA LYS A 259 20.23 3.69 -3.03
C LYS A 259 20.22 2.72 -1.86
N VAL A 260 21.39 2.43 -1.28
CA VAL A 260 21.50 1.57 -0.09
C VAL A 260 20.79 2.19 1.11
N PHE A 261 20.94 3.51 1.31
CA PHE A 261 20.22 4.22 2.36
C PHE A 261 18.70 4.15 2.17
N PHE A 262 18.21 4.39 0.95
CA PHE A 262 16.79 4.27 0.62
C PHE A 262 16.24 2.86 0.85
N GLU A 263 16.98 1.84 0.41
CA GLU A 263 16.61 0.44 0.61
C GLU A 263 16.46 0.11 2.11
N TYR A 264 17.40 0.57 2.93
CA TYR A 264 17.38 0.35 4.37
C TYR A 264 16.31 1.17 5.11
N ALA A 265 16.24 2.46 4.83
CA ALA A 265 15.44 3.43 5.58
C ALA A 265 13.96 3.44 5.14
N VAL A 266 13.67 3.10 3.88
CA VAL A 266 12.31 3.11 3.34
C VAL A 266 11.86 1.71 2.99
N VAL A 267 12.46 1.06 1.99
CA VAL A 267 11.96 -0.20 1.43
C VAL A 267 11.85 -1.30 2.48
N LYS A 268 12.91 -1.52 3.27
CA LYS A 268 12.91 -2.51 4.35
C LYS A 268 11.82 -2.23 5.39
N GLN A 269 11.67 -0.97 5.82
CA GLN A 269 10.71 -0.59 6.85
C GLN A 269 9.27 -0.77 6.38
N VAL A 270 8.96 -0.32 5.16
CA VAL A 270 7.65 -0.48 4.54
C VAL A 270 7.34 -1.97 4.32
N ASN A 271 8.33 -2.79 3.94
CA ASN A 271 8.14 -4.24 3.78
C ASN A 271 7.90 -4.97 5.11
N ILE A 272 8.53 -4.54 6.22
CA ILE A 272 8.22 -5.06 7.56
C ILE A 272 6.75 -4.77 7.92
N LEU A 273 6.29 -3.53 7.73
CA LEU A 273 4.90 -3.14 7.96
C LEU A 273 3.93 -3.90 7.06
N ALA A 274 4.26 -4.07 5.78
CA ALA A 274 3.47 -4.85 4.83
C ALA A 274 3.35 -6.32 5.26
N GLY A 275 4.43 -6.91 5.80
CA GLY A 275 4.42 -8.24 6.40
C GLY A 275 3.39 -8.33 7.53
N MET A 276 3.39 -7.36 8.44
CA MET A 276 2.39 -7.27 9.51
C MET A 276 0.97 -7.08 8.95
N GLY A 277 0.79 -6.34 7.87
CA GLY A 277 -0.49 -6.18 7.18
C GLY A 277 -1.06 -7.49 6.64
N ARG A 278 -0.20 -8.38 6.11
CA ARG A 278 -0.60 -9.72 5.65
C ARG A 278 -1.10 -10.60 6.78
N GLU A 279 -0.49 -10.47 7.96
CA GLU A 279 -0.95 -11.16 9.17
C GLU A 279 -2.24 -10.54 9.70
N ALA A 280 -2.36 -9.21 9.69
CA ALA A 280 -3.52 -8.47 10.18
C ALA A 280 -4.82 -8.85 9.46
N VAL A 281 -4.79 -8.92 8.13
CA VAL A 281 -5.96 -9.31 7.34
C VAL A 281 -6.43 -10.71 7.70
N ARG A 282 -5.50 -11.65 7.89
CA ARG A 282 -5.86 -13.01 8.27
C ARG A 282 -6.40 -13.04 9.70
N ILE A 283 -5.68 -12.49 10.66
CA ILE A 283 -6.05 -12.62 12.08
C ILE A 283 -7.33 -11.84 12.41
N VAL A 284 -7.51 -10.63 11.86
CA VAL A 284 -8.61 -9.75 12.28
C VAL A 284 -9.89 -9.98 11.47
N LEU A 285 -9.78 -10.44 10.22
CA LEU A 285 -10.96 -10.72 9.39
C LEU A 285 -11.32 -12.22 9.36
N MET A 286 -10.50 -13.12 9.90
CA MET A 286 -10.92 -14.51 10.18
C MET A 286 -11.87 -14.57 11.39
N SER A 287 -12.90 -15.41 11.29
CA SER A 287 -13.84 -15.65 12.40
C SER A 287 -13.16 -16.40 13.55
N ARG A 288 -13.46 -16.02 14.80
CA ARG A 288 -12.94 -16.65 16.05
C ARG A 288 -13.18 -18.16 16.15
N SER A 289 -14.11 -18.73 15.40
CA SER A 289 -14.40 -20.17 15.37
C SER A 289 -13.32 -21.02 14.68
N GLU A 290 -12.44 -20.44 13.85
CA GLU A 290 -11.39 -21.19 13.15
C GLU A 290 -10.06 -21.29 13.91
N VAL A 291 -9.87 -20.50 14.98
CA VAL A 291 -8.63 -20.50 15.81
C VAL A 291 -8.61 -21.67 16.78
N LEU A 292 -9.75 -22.30 17.07
CA LEU A 292 -9.86 -23.42 18.02
C LEU A 292 -9.67 -24.81 17.37
N ASN A 293 -9.46 -24.87 16.05
CA ASN A 293 -9.29 -26.13 15.31
C ASN A 293 -7.93 -26.24 14.59
N ARG A 294 -6.90 -25.53 15.08
CA ARG A 294 -5.50 -25.74 14.68
C ARG A 294 -4.61 -25.88 15.90
#